data_AF-A0A966WTZ5-F1
#
_entry.id   AF-A0A966WTZ5-F1
#
_cell.length_a   1.000
_cell.length_b   1.000
_cell.length_c   1.000
_cell.angle_alpha   90.00
_cell.angle_beta   90.00
_cell.angle_gamma   90.00
#
_symmetry.space_group_name_H-M   'P 1'
#
loop_
_entity.id
_entity.type
_entity.pdbx_description
1 polymer ?
#
loop_
_entity_poly.entity_id
_entity_poly.type
_entity_poly.pdbx_seq_one_letter_code
_entity_poly.pdbx_strand_id
1 'polypeptide(L)'
;MSSGTLYDKVWDRHQVAQLPGGATQLFIGLHLIHEVTSPQAFAALKDLGLGVRHPERTVATVDHIVPTTSQARPFADPLAEEMLATLEANCAAHGITLHGLGSGRQGIVHVIAPELGLTQPGMTVACGDSHTSTHGAFGAIAFGIGTSQVRDVLASQSLAMGKLKVRRIWVDGQLQGG
;
A
#
# COMPACT_ATOMS: atom_id res chain seq x y z
N MET A 1 -22.55 0.36 -14.66
CA MET A 1 -21.21 -0.08 -14.21
C MET A 1 -20.92 -1.46 -14.79
N SER A 2 -19.67 -1.91 -14.80
CA SER A 2 -19.34 -3.29 -15.19
C SER A 2 -20.04 -4.31 -14.28
N SER A 3 -20.19 -5.55 -14.76
CA SER A 3 -20.61 -6.69 -13.95
C SER A 3 -19.89 -7.97 -14.40
N GLY A 4 -19.69 -8.91 -13.47
CA GLY A 4 -19.12 -10.24 -13.75
C GLY A 4 -17.63 -10.28 -14.10
N THR A 5 -16.94 -9.14 -14.13
CA THR A 5 -15.49 -9.08 -14.42
C THR A 5 -14.65 -9.50 -13.22
N LEU A 6 -13.33 -9.67 -13.40
CA LEU A 6 -12.40 -9.86 -12.27
C LEU A 6 -12.51 -8.70 -11.26
N TYR A 7 -12.57 -7.46 -11.78
CA TYR A 7 -12.76 -6.27 -10.97
C TYR A 7 -14.04 -6.36 -10.12
N ASP A 8 -15.17 -6.76 -10.72
CA ASP A 8 -16.43 -6.86 -9.98
C ASP A 8 -16.36 -7.96 -8.91
N LYS A 9 -15.83 -9.14 -9.25
CA LYS A 9 -15.72 -10.27 -8.32
C LYS A 9 -14.85 -9.96 -7.10
N VAL A 10 -13.73 -9.26 -7.31
CA VAL A 10 -12.85 -8.88 -6.19
C VAL A 10 -13.47 -7.73 -5.40
N TRP A 11 -14.01 -6.71 -6.07
CA TRP A 11 -14.70 -5.61 -5.38
C TRP A 11 -15.83 -6.09 -4.48
N ASP A 12 -16.74 -6.91 -5.03
CA ASP A 12 -17.94 -7.35 -4.32
C ASP A 12 -17.59 -8.26 -3.12
N ARG A 13 -16.46 -8.97 -3.15
CA ARG A 13 -15.94 -9.77 -2.02
C ARG A 13 -15.35 -8.94 -0.89
N HIS A 14 -14.84 -7.75 -1.19
CA HIS A 14 -14.19 -6.86 -0.22
C HIS A 14 -15.09 -5.69 0.18
N GLN A 15 -16.27 -5.56 -0.40
CA GLN A 15 -17.27 -4.59 0.02
C GLN A 15 -17.78 -4.96 1.43
N VAL A 16 -17.62 -4.03 2.37
CA VAL A 16 -18.13 -4.16 3.74
C VAL A 16 -19.56 -3.64 3.81
N ALA A 17 -19.76 -2.39 3.36
CA ALA A 17 -21.03 -1.71 3.41
C ALA A 17 -21.10 -0.59 2.37
N GLN A 18 -22.31 -0.08 2.16
CA GLN A 18 -22.52 1.17 1.45
C GLN A 18 -22.61 2.31 2.47
N LEU A 19 -21.80 3.36 2.29
CA LEU A 19 -21.79 4.52 3.18
C LEU A 19 -22.93 5.49 2.83
N PRO A 20 -23.39 6.34 3.78
CA PRO A 20 -24.49 7.29 3.55
C PRO A 20 -24.28 8.26 2.37
N GLY A 21 -23.03 8.50 1.95
CA GLY A 21 -22.70 9.33 0.79
C GLY A 21 -22.66 8.59 -0.56
N GLY A 22 -23.05 7.32 -0.61
CA GLY A 22 -23.03 6.53 -1.85
C GLY A 22 -21.65 5.99 -2.25
N ALA A 23 -20.63 6.15 -1.39
CA ALA A 23 -19.36 5.45 -1.53
C ALA A 23 -19.48 4.03 -0.95
N THR A 24 -18.71 3.10 -1.51
CA THR A 24 -18.53 1.78 -0.90
C THR A 24 -17.46 1.89 0.17
N GLN A 25 -17.72 1.29 1.34
CA GLN A 25 -16.67 0.97 2.30
C GLN A 25 -15.97 -0.30 1.82
N LEU A 26 -14.79 -0.14 1.23
CA LEU A 26 -14.01 -1.23 0.67
C LEU A 26 -12.93 -1.65 1.66
N PHE A 27 -12.98 -2.90 2.10
CA PHE A 27 -11.93 -3.47 2.93
C PHE A 27 -10.63 -3.59 2.13
N ILE A 28 -9.50 -3.31 2.78
CA ILE A 28 -8.16 -3.42 2.19
C ILE A 28 -7.49 -4.69 2.70
N GLY A 29 -7.29 -5.66 1.82
CA GLY A 29 -6.69 -6.95 2.14
C GLY A 29 -5.21 -6.84 2.55
N LEU A 30 -4.46 -5.97 1.88
CA LEU A 30 -3.05 -5.66 2.11
C LEU A 30 -2.81 -4.14 2.02
N HIS A 31 -2.20 -3.57 3.04
CA HIS A 31 -1.76 -2.18 3.05
C HIS A 31 -0.24 -2.13 3.04
N LEU A 32 0.34 -1.48 2.03
CA LEU A 32 1.77 -1.27 1.92
C LEU A 32 2.07 0.18 2.28
N ILE A 33 3.14 0.39 3.04
CA ILE A 33 3.57 1.72 3.48
C ILE A 33 5.07 1.91 3.28
N HIS A 34 5.48 3.17 3.12
CA HIS A 34 6.87 3.57 2.91
C HIS A 34 7.11 4.97 3.52
N GLU A 35 8.36 5.40 3.56
CA GLU A 35 8.83 6.55 4.33
C GLU A 35 8.31 7.91 3.85
N VAL A 36 7.76 8.02 2.63
CA VAL A 36 7.40 9.32 2.03
C VAL A 36 6.05 9.82 2.53
N THR A 37 5.02 8.96 2.50
CA THR A 37 3.63 9.37 2.74
C THR A 37 3.08 8.92 4.08
N SER A 38 3.74 7.96 4.73
CA SER A 38 3.26 7.30 5.95
C SER A 38 3.50 8.11 7.22
N PRO A 39 4.63 8.82 7.42
CA PRO A 39 4.87 9.60 8.63
C PRO A 39 3.73 10.57 8.98
N GLN A 40 3.22 11.31 7.99
CA GLN A 40 2.14 12.27 8.17
C GLN A 40 0.80 11.56 8.46
N ALA A 41 0.59 10.35 7.93
CA ALA A 41 -0.58 9.56 8.24
C ALA A 41 -0.59 9.08 9.71
N PHE A 42 0.57 8.65 10.24
CA PHE A 42 0.71 8.30 11.66
C PHE A 42 0.54 9.51 12.59
N ALA A 43 1.10 10.67 12.22
CA ALA A 43 0.89 11.90 12.96
C ALA A 43 -0.62 12.25 13.06
N ALA A 44 -1.33 12.16 11.94
CA ALA A 44 -2.78 12.40 11.91
C ALA A 44 -3.58 11.39 12.75
N LEU A 45 -3.17 10.12 12.83
CA LEU A 45 -3.78 9.16 13.75
C LEU A 45 -3.61 9.59 15.21
N LYS A 46 -2.39 9.97 15.58
CA LYS A 46 -2.06 10.41 16.94
C LYS A 46 -2.88 11.62 17.34
N ASP A 47 -2.99 12.62 16.47
CA ASP A 47 -3.77 13.83 16.71
C ASP A 47 -5.26 13.54 16.92
N LEU A 48 -5.79 12.51 16.24
CA LEU A 48 -7.16 12.04 16.38
C LEU A 48 -7.37 11.05 17.54
N GLY A 49 -6.31 10.67 18.25
CA GLY A 49 -6.36 9.64 19.30
C GLY A 49 -6.73 8.24 18.77
N LEU A 50 -6.40 7.94 17.51
CA LEU A 50 -6.70 6.67 16.85
C LEU A 50 -5.48 5.75 16.85
N GLY A 51 -5.74 4.44 16.94
CA GLY A 51 -4.72 3.41 16.77
C GLY A 51 -4.74 2.79 15.37
N VAL A 52 -3.72 1.98 15.07
CA VAL A 52 -3.71 1.12 13.88
C VAL A 52 -4.62 -0.08 14.12
N ARG A 53 -5.59 -0.31 13.24
CA ARG A 53 -6.63 -1.32 13.42
C ARG A 53 -6.17 -2.75 13.13
N HIS A 54 -5.42 -2.92 12.05
CA HIS A 54 -4.95 -4.22 11.55
C HIS A 54 -3.45 -4.14 11.18
N PRO A 55 -2.55 -4.01 12.17
CA PRO A 55 -1.11 -3.92 11.91
C PRO A 55 -0.56 -5.15 11.18
N GLU A 56 -1.17 -6.33 11.36
CA GLU A 56 -0.81 -7.58 10.69
C GLU A 56 -1.09 -7.58 9.18
N ARG A 57 -1.92 -6.64 8.70
CA ARG A 57 -2.23 -6.43 7.28
C ARG A 57 -1.47 -5.26 6.67
N THR A 58 -0.64 -4.60 7.47
CA THR A 58 0.19 -3.48 7.04
C THR A 58 1.65 -3.93 7.00
N VAL A 59 2.32 -3.71 5.89
CA VAL A 59 3.76 -4.02 5.74
C VAL A 59 4.49 -2.80 5.22
N ALA A 60 5.63 -2.51 5.85
CA ALA A 60 6.47 -1.37 5.53
C ALA A 60 7.78 -1.80 4.86
N THR A 61 8.29 -0.93 3.99
CA THR A 61 9.68 -0.96 3.50
C THR A 61 10.22 0.46 3.43
N VAL A 62 11.52 0.58 3.19
CA VAL A 62 12.17 1.84 2.81
C VAL A 62 12.76 1.68 1.44
N ASP A 63 12.46 2.57 0.49
CA ASP A 63 12.93 2.41 -0.90
C ASP A 63 13.14 3.69 -1.71
N HIS A 64 12.50 4.81 -1.38
CA HIS A 64 12.64 6.08 -2.10
C HIS A 64 13.88 6.88 -1.70
N ILE A 65 14.31 6.76 -0.44
CA ILE A 65 15.37 7.63 0.14
C ILE A 65 16.72 6.93 0.37
N VAL A 66 16.84 5.63 0.03
CA VAL A 66 18.04 4.84 0.33
C VAL A 66 19.21 5.34 -0.54
N PRO A 67 20.31 5.85 0.05
CA PRO A 67 21.42 6.36 -0.75
C PRO A 67 22.15 5.25 -1.51
N THR A 68 22.51 5.52 -2.76
CA THR A 68 23.22 4.56 -3.63
C THR A 68 24.71 4.46 -3.31
N THR A 69 25.34 5.53 -2.77
CA THR A 69 26.79 5.58 -2.53
C THR A 69 27.19 4.99 -1.17
N SER A 70 26.44 5.29 -0.11
CA SER A 70 26.73 4.82 1.25
C SER A 70 25.46 4.77 2.08
N GLN A 71 25.21 3.62 2.69
CA GLN A 71 24.08 3.41 3.60
C GLN A 71 24.52 3.50 5.07
N ALA A 72 25.72 4.03 5.35
CA ALA A 72 26.16 4.28 6.72
C ALA A 72 25.23 5.31 7.37
N ARG A 73 24.77 5.01 8.60
CA ARG A 73 23.89 5.90 9.36
C ARG A 73 24.67 6.75 10.36
N PRO A 74 24.26 8.02 10.59
CA PRO A 74 23.15 8.70 9.92
C PRO A 74 23.45 8.95 8.43
N PHE A 75 22.42 8.92 7.59
CA PHE A 75 22.58 9.25 6.17
C PHE A 75 23.14 10.66 5.98
N ALA A 76 23.86 10.84 4.86
CA ALA A 76 24.41 12.14 4.49
C ALA A 76 23.32 13.19 4.22
N ASP A 77 22.15 12.74 3.74
CA ASP A 77 20.94 13.56 3.69
C ASP A 77 20.18 13.43 5.03
N PRO A 78 20.13 14.49 5.86
CA PRO A 78 19.46 14.44 7.15
C PRO A 78 17.93 14.24 7.02
N LEU A 79 17.31 14.68 5.92
CA LEU A 79 15.88 14.48 5.70
C LEU A 79 15.59 13.00 5.44
N ALA A 80 16.42 12.34 4.63
CA ALA A 80 16.33 10.90 4.38
C ALA A 80 16.49 10.08 5.68
N GLU A 81 17.44 10.48 6.54
CA GLU A 81 17.62 9.86 7.86
C GLU A 81 16.39 10.05 8.76
N GLU A 82 15.82 11.27 8.80
CA GLU A 82 14.62 11.58 9.59
C GLU A 82 13.41 10.76 9.12
N MET A 83 13.21 10.64 7.81
CA MET A 83 12.11 9.86 7.21
C MET A 83 12.24 8.37 7.57
N LEU A 84 13.45 7.80 7.47
CA LEU A 84 13.72 6.43 7.88
C LEU A 84 13.47 6.22 9.37
N ALA A 85 14.08 7.04 10.24
CA ALA A 85 13.93 6.93 11.69
C ALA A 85 12.47 7.07 12.13
N THR A 86 11.71 7.96 11.47
CA THR A 86 10.28 8.15 11.75
C THR A 86 9.46 6.93 11.35
N LEU A 87 9.73 6.32 10.20
CA LEU A 87 9.06 5.08 9.79
C LEU A 87 9.38 3.93 10.75
N GLU A 88 10.64 3.76 11.15
CA GLU A 88 11.09 2.74 12.11
C GLU A 88 10.35 2.88 13.44
N ALA A 89 10.30 4.10 13.99
CA ALA A 89 9.62 4.38 15.25
C ALA A 89 8.11 4.09 15.19
N ASN A 90 7.45 4.51 14.10
CA ASN A 90 6.02 4.24 13.91
C ASN A 90 5.73 2.74 13.77
N CYS A 91 6.55 2.02 13.00
CA CYS A 91 6.36 0.57 12.84
C CYS A 91 6.55 -0.16 14.16
N ALA A 92 7.58 0.18 14.93
CA ALA A 92 7.82 -0.40 16.25
C ALA A 92 6.68 -0.10 17.24
N ALA A 93 6.19 1.14 17.28
CA ALA A 93 5.13 1.56 18.18
C ALA A 93 3.78 0.86 17.90
N HIS A 94 3.53 0.49 16.65
CA HIS A 94 2.26 -0.11 16.22
C HIS A 94 2.35 -1.61 15.90
N GLY A 95 3.51 -2.24 16.06
CA GLY A 95 3.71 -3.66 15.76
C GLY A 95 3.58 -3.99 14.27
N ILE A 96 3.94 -3.05 13.38
CA ILE A 96 3.92 -3.23 11.93
C ILE A 96 5.23 -3.86 11.48
N THR A 97 5.14 -4.84 10.57
CA THR A 97 6.33 -5.47 9.99
C THR A 97 7.04 -4.48 9.08
N LEU A 98 8.33 -4.21 9.35
CA LEU A 98 9.21 -3.38 8.53
C LEU A 98 10.33 -4.21 7.91
N HIS A 99 10.36 -4.26 6.58
CA HIS A 99 11.50 -4.75 5.81
C HIS A 99 12.51 -3.61 5.62
N GLY A 100 13.24 -3.29 6.69
CA GLY A 100 14.24 -2.22 6.71
C GLY A 100 15.61 -2.64 6.17
N LEU A 101 16.55 -1.69 6.15
CA LEU A 101 17.93 -1.92 5.71
C LEU A 101 18.59 -3.04 6.52
N GLY A 102 19.34 -3.91 5.84
CA GLY A 102 19.99 -5.06 6.46
C GLY A 102 19.08 -6.25 6.75
N SER A 103 17.76 -6.16 6.54
CA SER A 103 16.83 -7.28 6.74
C SER A 103 16.97 -8.42 5.72
N GLY A 104 17.67 -8.17 4.60
CA GLY A 104 17.74 -9.09 3.46
C GLY A 104 16.42 -9.24 2.67
N ARG A 105 15.37 -8.51 3.07
CA ARG A 105 14.04 -8.51 2.44
C ARG A 105 13.57 -7.12 2.01
N GLN A 106 14.41 -6.11 2.22
CA GLN A 106 14.16 -4.74 1.81
C GLN A 106 14.35 -4.60 0.29
N GLY A 107 13.53 -3.73 -0.30
CA GLY A 107 13.59 -3.39 -1.71
C GLY A 107 12.40 -2.51 -2.09
N ILE A 108 12.26 -2.25 -3.39
CA ILE A 108 11.16 -1.45 -3.93
C ILE A 108 9.82 -2.06 -3.52
N VAL A 109 8.92 -1.26 -2.95
CA VAL A 109 7.68 -1.72 -2.30
C VAL A 109 6.82 -2.61 -3.21
N HIS A 110 6.76 -2.30 -4.50
CA HIS A 110 5.98 -3.06 -5.48
C HIS A 110 6.70 -4.28 -6.07
N VAL A 111 7.99 -4.44 -5.77
CA VAL A 111 8.80 -5.61 -6.12
C VAL A 111 8.78 -6.61 -4.97
N ILE A 112 9.10 -6.17 -3.74
CA ILE A 112 9.20 -7.09 -2.61
C ILE A 112 7.85 -7.64 -2.18
N ALA A 113 6.76 -6.88 -2.33
CA ALA A 113 5.46 -7.34 -1.88
C ALA A 113 4.98 -8.62 -2.61
N PRO A 114 5.04 -8.72 -3.95
CA PRO A 114 4.79 -9.99 -4.62
C PRO A 114 5.89 -11.04 -4.38
N GLU A 115 7.17 -10.66 -4.35
CA GLU A 115 8.28 -11.62 -4.12
C GLU A 115 8.18 -12.33 -2.77
N LEU A 116 7.74 -11.62 -1.74
CA LEU A 116 7.52 -12.15 -0.39
C LEU A 116 6.15 -12.84 -0.24
N GLY A 117 5.35 -12.91 -1.30
CA GLY A 117 4.03 -13.51 -1.29
C GLY A 117 2.98 -12.71 -0.52
N LEU A 118 3.21 -11.42 -0.26
CA LEU A 118 2.22 -10.55 0.39
C LEU A 118 1.07 -10.25 -0.56
N THR A 119 1.37 -9.92 -1.81
CA THR A 119 0.36 -9.71 -2.84
C THR A 119 -0.14 -11.05 -3.36
N GLN A 120 -1.44 -11.31 -3.18
CA GLN A 120 -2.09 -12.54 -3.62
C GLN A 120 -3.32 -12.27 -4.51
N PRO A 121 -3.70 -13.21 -5.39
CA PRO A 121 -4.88 -13.08 -6.22
C PRO A 121 -6.15 -12.84 -5.42
N GLY A 122 -7.00 -11.94 -5.92
CA GLY A 122 -8.28 -11.63 -5.31
C GLY A 122 -8.22 -10.72 -4.07
N MET A 123 -7.09 -10.09 -3.80
CA MET A 123 -6.96 -9.05 -2.76
C MET A 123 -7.33 -7.66 -3.27
N THR A 124 -7.71 -6.79 -2.34
CA THR A 124 -7.57 -5.34 -2.47
C THR A 124 -6.25 -4.91 -1.85
N VAL A 125 -5.47 -4.11 -2.58
CA VAL A 125 -4.15 -3.60 -2.14
C VAL A 125 -4.19 -2.08 -2.13
N ALA A 126 -3.65 -1.44 -1.10
CA ALA A 126 -3.50 0.01 -1.06
C ALA A 126 -2.09 0.39 -0.65
N CYS A 127 -1.56 1.48 -1.21
CA CYS A 127 -0.27 2.05 -0.83
C CYS A 127 -0.25 3.53 -1.15
N GLY A 128 0.51 4.29 -0.37
CA GLY A 128 0.77 5.71 -0.58
C GLY A 128 1.63 6.04 -1.82
N ASP A 129 1.64 5.18 -2.83
CA ASP A 129 2.45 5.28 -4.05
C ASP A 129 1.56 5.19 -5.31
N SER A 130 1.87 5.96 -6.35
CA SER A 130 1.07 6.00 -7.58
C SER A 130 1.16 4.73 -8.43
N HIS A 131 2.22 3.93 -8.28
CA HIS A 131 2.49 2.72 -9.06
C HIS A 131 1.89 1.45 -8.45
N THR A 132 1.05 1.59 -7.42
CA THR A 132 0.39 0.48 -6.72
C THR A 132 -0.43 -0.41 -7.67
N SER A 133 -0.86 0.11 -8.82
CA SER A 133 -1.52 -0.67 -9.88
C SER A 133 -0.70 -1.87 -10.38
N THR A 134 0.62 -1.90 -10.14
CA THR A 134 1.53 -3.03 -10.40
C THR A 134 0.98 -4.36 -9.86
N HIS A 135 0.37 -4.35 -8.68
CA HIS A 135 -0.20 -5.55 -8.04
C HIS A 135 -1.38 -6.15 -8.83
N GLY A 136 -1.97 -5.40 -9.76
CA GLY A 136 -2.98 -5.90 -10.69
C GLY A 136 -2.50 -7.07 -11.56
N ALA A 137 -1.19 -7.18 -11.81
CA ALA A 137 -0.58 -8.32 -12.51
C ALA A 137 -0.83 -9.67 -11.80
N PHE A 138 -1.10 -9.64 -10.49
CA PHE A 138 -1.37 -10.83 -9.67
C PHE A 138 -2.87 -11.10 -9.51
N GLY A 139 -3.74 -10.41 -10.25
CA GLY A 139 -5.20 -10.56 -10.13
C GLY A 139 -5.80 -9.92 -8.87
N ALA A 140 -5.10 -8.94 -8.29
CA ALA A 140 -5.60 -8.07 -7.23
C ALA A 140 -6.23 -6.79 -7.82
N ILE A 141 -7.01 -6.06 -7.02
CA ILE A 141 -7.37 -4.67 -7.31
C ILE A 141 -6.53 -3.79 -6.41
N ALA A 142 -5.73 -2.90 -6.99
CA ALA A 142 -4.71 -2.18 -6.27
C ALA A 142 -4.82 -0.66 -6.49
N PHE A 143 -4.74 0.11 -5.41
CA PHE A 143 -5.01 1.55 -5.40
C PHE A 143 -3.82 2.33 -4.86
N GLY A 144 -3.30 3.25 -5.67
CA GLY A 144 -2.47 4.34 -5.14
C GLY A 144 -3.37 5.31 -4.38
N ILE A 145 -3.02 5.62 -3.14
CA ILE A 145 -3.83 6.43 -2.23
C ILE A 145 -3.05 7.63 -1.69
N GLY A 146 -3.75 8.70 -1.34
CA GLY A 146 -3.12 9.85 -0.69
C GLY A 146 -2.89 9.66 0.81
N THR A 147 -2.08 10.52 1.44
CA THR A 147 -1.78 10.48 2.88
C THR A 147 -3.02 10.41 3.78
N SER A 148 -4.07 11.18 3.48
CA SER A 148 -5.33 11.11 4.27
C SER A 148 -6.00 9.74 4.19
N GLN A 149 -5.92 9.09 3.03
CA GLN A 149 -6.45 7.74 2.85
C GLN A 149 -5.53 6.69 3.49
N VAL A 150 -4.21 6.90 3.51
CA VAL A 150 -3.28 6.02 4.26
C VAL A 150 -3.67 6.02 5.74
N ARG A 151 -3.95 7.20 6.32
CA ARG A 151 -4.49 7.32 7.68
C ARG A 151 -5.81 6.55 7.83
N ASP A 152 -6.74 6.69 6.90
CA ASP A 152 -8.04 6.02 6.97
C ASP A 152 -7.90 4.49 6.91
N VAL A 153 -6.98 3.97 6.09
CA VAL A 153 -6.66 2.54 6.05
C VAL A 153 -5.98 2.09 7.34
N LEU A 154 -5.02 2.85 7.88
CA LEU A 154 -4.44 2.49 9.18
C LEU A 154 -5.50 2.48 10.29
N ALA A 155 -6.41 3.46 10.32
CA ALA A 155 -7.44 3.59 11.36
C ALA A 155 -8.56 2.53 11.26
N SER A 156 -8.88 2.05 10.06
CA SER A 156 -10.10 1.28 9.81
C SER A 156 -9.92 0.02 8.97
N GLN A 157 -8.77 -0.14 8.31
CA GLN A 157 -8.49 -1.13 7.26
C GLN A 157 -9.46 -1.05 6.07
N SER A 158 -10.04 0.13 5.84
CA SER A 158 -10.99 0.36 4.75
C SER A 158 -10.80 1.69 4.05
N LEU A 159 -11.24 1.77 2.80
CA LEU A 159 -11.35 2.99 2.02
C LEU A 159 -12.82 3.30 1.74
N ALA A 160 -13.17 4.58 1.72
CA ALA A 160 -14.42 5.05 1.15
C ALA A 160 -14.21 5.38 -0.34
N MET A 161 -14.72 4.56 -1.25
CA MET A 161 -14.52 4.75 -2.70
C MET A 161 -15.71 4.21 -3.50
N GLY A 162 -16.05 4.88 -4.61
CA GLY A 162 -17.01 4.37 -5.58
C GLY A 162 -16.36 3.44 -6.61
N LYS A 163 -17.13 2.51 -7.19
CA LYS A 163 -16.60 1.65 -8.27
C LYS A 163 -16.07 2.50 -9.43
N LEU A 164 -14.96 2.07 -10.02
CA LEU A 164 -14.33 2.70 -11.18
C LEU A 164 -14.91 2.15 -12.48
N LYS A 165 -14.82 2.95 -13.56
CA LYS A 165 -15.16 2.46 -14.90
C LYS A 165 -14.09 1.47 -15.36
N VAL A 166 -14.54 0.32 -15.87
CA VAL A 166 -13.65 -0.74 -16.34
C VAL A 166 -13.53 -0.69 -17.86
N ARG A 167 -12.31 -0.81 -18.37
CA ARG A 167 -12.02 -1.00 -19.81
C ARG A 167 -11.29 -2.33 -19.98
N ARG A 168 -11.80 -3.18 -20.87
CA ARG A 168 -11.11 -4.41 -21.27
C ARG A 168 -10.15 -4.08 -22.40
N ILE A 169 -8.89 -4.46 -22.23
CA ILE A 169 -7.88 -4.47 -23.28
C ILE A 169 -7.66 -5.94 -23.65
N TRP A 170 -7.83 -6.27 -24.93
CA TRP A 170 -7.55 -7.60 -25.47
C TRP A 170 -6.24 -7.50 -26.23
N VAL A 171 -5.30 -8.40 -25.93
CA VAL A 171 -3.96 -8.44 -26.52
C VAL A 171 -3.80 -9.81 -27.14
N ASP A 172 -3.66 -9.85 -28.46
CA ASP A 172 -3.53 -11.08 -29.25
C ASP A 172 -2.22 -11.10 -30.02
N GLY A 173 -1.83 -12.31 -30.44
CA GLY A 173 -0.57 -12.55 -31.15
C GLY A 173 0.57 -12.92 -30.20
N GLN A 174 1.79 -12.86 -30.73
CA GLN A 174 3.01 -13.18 -30.00
C GLN A 174 3.95 -11.97 -30.00
N LEU A 175 4.56 -11.71 -28.85
CA LEU A 175 5.60 -10.69 -28.73
C LEU A 175 6.79 -11.11 -29.61
N GLN A 176 7.26 -10.19 -30.47
CA GLN A 176 8.44 -10.43 -31.30
C GLN A 176 9.71 -10.45 -30.44
N GLY A 177 10.78 -11.06 -30.95
CA GLY A 177 12.12 -10.86 -30.39
C GLY A 177 12.53 -9.39 -30.51
N GLY A 178 13.24 -8.89 -29.50
CA GLY A 178 13.58 -7.46 -29.32
C GLY A 178 14.26 -6.79 -30.50
#